data_AF-A0A1I5NCG6-F1
#
_entry.id   AF-A0A1I5NCG6-F1
#
_cell.length_a   1.000
_cell.length_b   1.000
_cell.length_c   1.000
_cell.angle_alpha   90.00
_cell.angle_beta   90.00
_cell.angle_gamma   90.00
#
_symmetry.space_group_name_H-M   'P 1'
#
loop_
_entity.id
_entity.type
_entity.pdbx_description
1 polymer ?
#
loop_
_entity_poly.entity_id
_entity_poly.type
_entity_poly.pdbx_seq_one_letter_code
_entity_poly.pdbx_strand_id
1 'polypeptide(L)'
;MKLEDIEELRPMTALQMLTIWRACREETEDPLERILLCNAQILEACCFAGDKQAFPDRETVLQSLTARQMELLLRRLEAERPLILQQENPSFDMARFVELEE
;
A
#
# COMPACT_ATOMS: atom_id res chain seq x y z
N MET A 1 -13.38 -11.69 8.51
CA MET A 1 -13.03 -10.31 8.94
C MET A 1 -13.73 -9.32 8.01
N LYS A 2 -14.20 -8.18 8.51
CA LYS A 2 -14.87 -7.15 7.70
C LYS A 2 -13.91 -6.00 7.39
N LEU A 3 -14.27 -5.18 6.40
CA LEU A 3 -13.45 -4.03 6.00
C LEU A 3 -13.25 -3.03 7.14
N GLU A 4 -14.25 -2.89 8.03
CA GLU A 4 -14.18 -2.04 9.23
C GLU A 4 -13.16 -2.51 10.28
N ASP A 5 -12.72 -3.77 10.23
CA ASP A 5 -11.75 -4.32 11.19
C ASP A 5 -10.29 -3.93 10.81
N ILE A 6 -10.08 -3.33 9.62
CA ILE A 6 -8.77 -2.84 9.17
C ILE A 6 -8.59 -1.40 9.65
N GLU A 7 -7.78 -1.24 10.68
CA GLU A 7 -7.54 0.05 11.32
C GLU A 7 -6.45 0.86 10.61
N GLU A 8 -5.42 0.20 10.10
CA GLU A 8 -4.25 0.84 9.49
C GLU A 8 -3.82 0.12 8.20
N LEU A 9 -3.38 0.89 7.21
CA LEU A 9 -2.68 0.38 6.02
C LEU A 9 -1.24 0.87 6.08
N ARG A 10 -0.28 -0.04 6.24
CA ARG A 10 1.13 0.33 6.29
C ARG A 10 1.74 0.27 4.89
N PRO A 11 2.46 1.31 4.43
CA PRO A 11 3.09 1.30 3.13
C PRO A 11 4.22 0.28 3.09
N MET A 12 4.43 -0.33 1.93
CA MET A 12 5.55 -1.24 1.70
C MET A 12 6.61 -0.62 0.80
N THR A 13 7.84 -1.07 0.96
CA THR A 13 8.92 -0.67 0.06
C THR A 13 8.73 -1.26 -1.33
N ALA A 14 9.22 -0.57 -2.37
CA ALA A 14 9.19 -1.09 -3.74
C ALA A 14 9.85 -2.47 -3.87
N LEU A 15 10.88 -2.75 -3.07
CA LEU A 15 11.54 -4.07 -3.05
C LEU A 15 10.62 -5.17 -2.52
N GLN A 16 9.88 -4.92 -1.43
CA GLN A 16 8.92 -5.90 -0.91
C GLN A 16 7.82 -6.19 -1.93
N MET A 17 7.31 -5.16 -2.61
CA MET A 17 6.29 -5.34 -3.65
C MET A 17 6.81 -6.14 -4.84
N LEU A 18 8.05 -5.87 -5.28
CA LEU A 18 8.70 -6.63 -6.35
C LEU A 18 8.92 -8.10 -5.97
N THR A 19 9.26 -8.39 -4.71
CA THR A 19 9.40 -9.76 -4.22
C THR A 19 8.09 -10.54 -4.34
N ILE A 20 6.97 -9.94 -3.92
CA ILE A 20 5.64 -10.54 -4.07
C ILE A 20 5.33 -10.80 -5.55
N TRP A 21 5.54 -9.81 -6.41
CA TRP A 21 5.27 -9.95 -7.85
C TRP A 21 6.06 -11.08 -8.52
N ARG A 22 7.32 -11.26 -8.12
CA ARG A 22 8.15 -12.37 -8.61
C ARG A 22 7.64 -13.72 -8.12
N ALA A 23 7.27 -13.82 -6.84
CA ALA A 23 6.70 -15.04 -6.28
C ALA A 23 5.38 -15.44 -6.99
N CYS A 24 4.41 -14.53 -7.14
CA CYS A 24 3.15 -14.87 -7.83
C CYS A 24 3.37 -15.28 -9.29
N ARG A 25 4.40 -14.72 -9.96
CA ARG A 25 4.72 -15.07 -11.35
C ARG A 25 5.20 -16.52 -11.47
N GLU A 26 5.86 -17.04 -10.45
CA GLU A 26 6.31 -18.44 -10.40
C GLU A 26 5.15 -19.39 -10.06
N GLU A 27 4.15 -18.92 -9.33
CA GLU A 27 2.99 -19.74 -8.89
C GLU A 27 1.96 -19.99 -10.00
N THR A 28 1.69 -19.01 -10.87
CA THR A 28 0.69 -19.17 -11.94
C THR A 28 1.04 -18.40 -13.21
N GLU A 29 0.76 -19.02 -14.36
CA GLU A 29 0.90 -18.40 -15.68
C GLU A 29 -0.34 -17.56 -16.06
N ASP A 30 -1.50 -17.82 -15.43
CA ASP A 30 -2.72 -17.08 -15.73
C ASP A 30 -2.60 -15.62 -15.25
N PRO A 31 -2.75 -14.63 -16.14
CA PRO A 31 -2.57 -13.23 -15.76
C PRO A 31 -3.58 -12.74 -14.72
N LEU A 32 -4.81 -13.21 -14.74
CA LEU A 32 -5.87 -12.74 -13.84
C LEU A 32 -5.69 -13.34 -12.44
N GLU A 33 -5.42 -14.65 -12.38
CA GLU A 33 -5.10 -15.35 -11.15
C GLU A 33 -3.86 -14.74 -10.49
N ARG A 34 -2.79 -14.48 -11.27
CA ARG A 34 -1.58 -13.83 -10.76
C ARG A 34 -1.86 -12.47 -10.12
N ILE A 35 -2.65 -11.63 -10.79
CA ILE A 35 -3.03 -10.31 -10.25
C ILE A 35 -3.80 -10.47 -8.95
N LEU A 36 -4.75 -11.41 -8.89
CA LEU A 36 -5.57 -11.63 -7.71
C LEU A 36 -4.73 -12.11 -6.51
N LEU A 37 -3.84 -13.09 -6.72
CA LEU A 37 -2.94 -13.61 -5.69
C LEU A 37 -1.98 -12.53 -5.18
N CYS A 38 -1.37 -11.76 -6.08
CA CYS A 38 -0.48 -10.67 -5.71
C CYS A 38 -1.20 -9.58 -4.92
N ASN A 39 -2.39 -9.18 -5.36
CA ASN A 39 -3.20 -8.20 -4.65
C ASN A 39 -3.56 -8.68 -3.24
N ALA A 40 -3.91 -9.95 -3.09
CA ALA A 40 -4.20 -10.53 -1.77
C ALA A 40 -2.97 -10.54 -0.87
N GLN A 41 -1.80 -10.92 -1.38
CA GLN A 41 -0.56 -10.96 -0.61
C GLN A 41 -0.05 -9.57 -0.21
N ILE A 42 -0.26 -8.56 -1.06
CA ILE A 42 0.00 -7.16 -0.71
C ILE A 42 -0.90 -6.74 0.47
N LEU A 43 -2.19 -7.07 0.41
CA LEU A 43 -3.14 -6.73 1.47
C LEU A 43 -2.84 -7.47 2.79
N GLU A 44 -2.43 -8.73 2.74
CA GLU A 44 -1.93 -9.48 3.89
C GLU A 44 -0.75 -8.76 4.57
N ALA A 45 0.21 -8.27 3.78
CA ALA A 45 1.40 -7.59 4.28
C ALA A 45 1.11 -6.17 4.80
N CYS A 46 0.09 -5.49 4.28
CA CYS A 46 -0.13 -4.07 4.52
C CYS A 46 -1.31 -3.76 5.46
N CYS A 47 -2.28 -4.67 5.65
CA CYS A 47 -3.45 -4.40 6.51
C CYS A 47 -3.18 -4.77 7.96
N PHE A 48 -3.43 -3.84 8.88
CA PHE A 48 -3.23 -4.00 10.31
C PHE A 48 -4.51 -3.71 11.12
N ALA A 49 -4.70 -4.48 12.19
CA ALA A 49 -5.68 -4.27 13.25
C ALA A 49 -4.90 -4.04 14.55
N GLY A 50 -4.72 -2.78 14.94
CA GLY A 50 -3.72 -2.35 15.91
C GLY A 50 -2.30 -2.78 15.51
N ASP A 51 -1.61 -3.48 16.41
CA ASP A 51 -0.24 -3.93 16.18
C ASP A 51 -0.12 -5.27 15.43
N LYS A 52 -1.24 -5.90 15.08
CA LYS A 52 -1.26 -7.21 14.42
C LYS A 52 -1.66 -7.08 12.96
N GLN A 53 -1.13 -7.97 12.13
CA GLN A 53 -1.67 -8.14 10.78
C GLN A 53 -3.15 -8.48 10.88
N ALA A 54 -3.97 -7.76 10.11
CA ALA A 54 -5.41 -7.98 10.07
C ALA A 54 -5.69 -9.37 9.48
N PHE A 55 -4.96 -9.75 8.43
CA PHE A 55 -5.06 -11.06 7.81
C PHE A 55 -3.87 -11.94 8.19
N PRO A 56 -4.09 -13.20 8.62
CA PRO A 56 -3.01 -14.12 8.95
C PRO A 56 -2.28 -14.66 7.72
N ASP A 57 -2.96 -14.73 6.58
CA ASP A 57 -2.44 -15.26 5.32
C ASP A 57 -3.24 -14.73 4.11
N ARG A 58 -2.69 -14.96 2.92
CA ARG A 58 -3.26 -14.63 1.62
C ARG A 58 -4.61 -15.29 1.38
N GLU A 59 -4.78 -16.56 1.74
CA GLU A 59 -6.03 -17.30 1.57
C GLU A 59 -7.17 -16.64 2.35
N THR A 60 -6.90 -16.16 3.57
CA THR A 60 -7.87 -15.48 4.42
C THR A 60 -8.31 -14.15 3.80
N VAL A 61 -7.41 -13.44 3.12
CA VAL A 61 -7.78 -12.24 2.34
C VAL A 61 -8.79 -12.59 1.24
N LEU A 62 -8.50 -13.62 0.45
CA LEU A 62 -9.35 -14.07 -0.67
C LEU A 62 -10.71 -14.59 -0.20
N GLN A 63 -10.77 -15.22 0.97
CA GLN A 63 -12.02 -15.69 1.57
C GLN A 63 -12.85 -14.56 2.18
N SER A 64 -12.18 -13.52 2.71
CA SER A 64 -12.83 -12.45 3.48
C SER A 64 -13.26 -11.27 2.62
N LEU A 65 -12.55 -10.97 1.53
CA LEU A 65 -12.75 -9.78 0.73
C LEU A 65 -13.27 -10.10 -0.66
N THR A 66 -14.22 -9.30 -1.12
CA THR A 66 -14.58 -9.23 -2.53
C THR A 66 -13.49 -8.49 -3.33
N ALA A 67 -13.42 -8.74 -4.64
CA ALA A 67 -12.51 -8.02 -5.55
C ALA A 67 -12.66 -6.49 -5.45
N ARG A 68 -13.90 -5.99 -5.26
CA ARG A 68 -14.17 -4.55 -5.08
C ARG A 68 -13.60 -4.01 -3.77
N GLN A 69 -13.68 -4.77 -2.68
CA GLN A 69 -13.10 -4.36 -1.39
C GLN A 69 -11.58 -4.36 -1.46
N MET A 70 -10.97 -5.35 -2.12
CA MET A 70 -9.52 -5.39 -2.34
C MET A 70 -9.07 -4.16 -3.15
N GLU A 71 -9.76 -3.83 -4.23
CA GLU A 71 -9.46 -2.64 -5.05
C GLU A 71 -9.51 -1.34 -4.22
N LEU A 72 -10.53 -1.18 -3.36
CA LEU A 72 -10.66 0.00 -2.51
C LEU A 72 -9.48 0.14 -1.53
N LEU A 73 -9.03 -0.96 -0.94
CA LEU A 73 -7.87 -0.96 -0.03
C LEU A 73 -6.57 -0.64 -0.76
N LEU A 74 -6.34 -1.23 -1.92
CA LEU A 74 -5.14 -0.97 -2.72
C LEU A 74 -5.07 0.50 -3.17
N ARG A 75 -6.20 1.10 -3.58
CA ARG A 75 -6.25 2.53 -3.89
C ARG A 75 -5.99 3.40 -2.67
N ARG A 76 -6.40 2.98 -1.46
CA ARG A 76 -6.07 3.69 -0.23
C ARG A 76 -4.57 3.63 0.06
N LEU A 77 -3.91 2.51 -0.21
CA LEU A 77 -2.45 2.36 -0.09
C LEU A 77 -1.71 3.32 -1.04
N GLU A 78 -2.21 3.52 -2.26
CA GLU A 78 -1.67 4.51 -3.21
C GLU A 78 -1.91 5.96 -2.75
N ALA A 79 -3.02 6.20 -2.03
CA ALA A 79 -3.46 7.52 -1.63
C ALA A 79 -2.78 8.05 -0.35
N GLU A 80 -1.92 7.27 0.30
CA GLU A 80 -1.03 7.78 1.35
C GLU A 80 0.00 8.72 0.74
N ARG A 81 -0.43 9.97 0.55
CA ARG A 81 0.47 11.11 0.43
C ARG A 81 1.46 11.02 1.58
N PRO A 82 2.78 11.06 1.31
CA PRO A 82 3.69 11.36 2.38
C PRO A 82 3.29 12.72 2.96
N LEU A 83 3.00 12.76 4.26
CA LEU A 83 2.90 14.00 5.06
C LEU A 83 4.18 14.85 5.02
N ILE A 84 5.18 14.45 4.23
CA ILE A 84 6.46 15.13 3.99
C ILE A 84 6.28 16.42 3.17
N LEU A 85 5.11 16.69 2.56
CA LEU A 85 4.89 17.93 1.79
C LEU A 85 4.23 19.07 2.59
N GLN A 86 4.37 19.11 3.91
CA GLN A 86 4.06 20.31 4.71
C GLN A 86 5.13 20.65 5.75
N GLN A 87 6.34 20.10 5.65
CA GLN A 87 7.49 20.81 6.21
C GLN A 87 8.04 21.72 5.13
N GLU A 88 7.59 22.98 5.15
CA GLU A 88 8.39 24.06 4.55
C GLU A 88 9.81 23.90 5.09
N ASN A 89 10.79 23.80 4.19
CA ASN A 89 12.19 23.67 4.57
C ASN A 89 12.52 24.83 5.53
N PRO A 90 12.83 24.58 6.81
CA PRO A 90 13.02 25.65 7.79
C PRO A 90 14.26 26.51 7.50
N SER A 91 15.12 26.07 6.57
CA SER A 91 16.27 26.84 6.07
C SER A 91 15.96 27.59 4.78
N PHE A 92 14.74 27.53 4.25
CA PHE A 92 14.35 28.24 3.04
C PHE A 92 14.05 29.70 3.37
N ASP A 93 14.88 30.59 2.85
CA ASP A 93 14.74 32.04 3.00
C ASP A 93 13.98 32.60 1.79
N MET A 94 12.69 32.90 2.01
CA MET A 94 11.82 33.50 1.00
C MET A 94 12.32 34.86 0.52
N ALA A 95 12.94 35.67 1.39
CA ALA A 95 13.42 36.99 1.01
C ALA A 95 14.59 36.87 0.03
N ARG A 96 15.53 35.95 0.29
CA ARG A 96 16.66 35.69 -0.60
C ARG A 96 16.23 35.11 -1.96
N PHE A 97 15.13 34.37 -2.00
CA PHE A 97 14.59 33.82 -3.24
C PHE A 97 13.99 34.90 -4.14
N VAL A 98 13.24 35.84 -3.55
CA VAL A 98 12.62 36.96 -4.29
C VAL A 98 13.68 37.92 -4.88
N GLU A 99 14.80 38.13 -4.18
CA GLU A 99 15.91 38.94 -4.70
C GLU A 99 16.60 38.35 -5.95
N LEU A 100 16.39 37.06 -6.26
CA LEU A 100 16.96 36.40 -7.43
C LEU A 100 16.04 36.47 -8.67
N GLU A 101 14.82 37.01 -8.54
CA GLU A 101 13.86 37.15 -9.64
C GLU A 101 13.87 38.54 -10.31
N GLU A 102 14.77 39.46 -9.90
CA GLU A 102 15.10 40.71 -10.61
C GLU A 102 16.46 40.64 -11.33
#